data_AF-A0A954LUZ5-F1
#
_entry.id   AF-A0A954LUZ5-F1
#
_cell.length_a   1.000
_cell.length_b   1.000
_cell.length_c   1.000
_cell.angle_alpha   90.00
_cell.angle_beta   90.00
_cell.angle_gamma   90.00
#
_symmetry.space_group_name_H-M   'P 1'
#
loop_
_entity.id
_entity.type
_entity.pdbx_description
1 polymer ?
#
loop_
_entity_poly.entity_id
_entity_poly.type
_entity_poly.pdbx_seq_one_letter_code
_entity_poly.pdbx_strand_id
1 'polypeptide(L)'
;MKKEFRLAAVLCTFFLLLGCGESKTSMDQRTYYGAFNSIKTAVDDMKYEVFAETYDPRVEPVPAEYGSAVAAFMRNDDVKGTPLEAEAQKLLDKEQEIMEIWNSPDGTIEKLRAAVQEAVDQVEHMKTMVE
;
A
#
# COMPACT_ATOMS: atom_id res chain seq x y z
N MET A 1 13.01 70.58 15.54
CA MET A 1 13.78 69.45 16.12
C MET A 1 14.39 68.66 14.97
N LYS A 2 15.71 68.46 15.00
CA LYS A 2 16.53 67.75 14.00
C LYS A 2 16.47 66.24 14.20
N LYS A 3 16.51 65.46 13.11
CA LYS A 3 17.41 64.30 12.86
C LYS A 3 17.09 63.75 11.46
N GLU A 4 17.85 64.15 10.44
CA GLU A 4 19.07 63.49 9.91
C GLU A 4 18.76 62.36 8.92
N PHE A 5 19.50 62.42 7.82
CA PHE A 5 19.38 61.72 6.55
C PHE A 5 20.45 60.60 6.52
N ARG A 6 20.28 59.60 5.63
CA ARG A 6 21.28 58.65 5.07
C ARG A 6 21.53 57.30 5.78
N LEU A 7 21.27 56.20 5.04
CA LEU A 7 22.26 55.29 4.41
C LEU A 7 21.45 54.10 3.81
N ALA A 8 21.37 53.95 2.49
CA ALA A 8 22.33 53.27 1.60
C ALA A 8 22.24 51.72 1.63
N ALA A 9 21.84 51.19 0.47
CA ALA A 9 22.32 49.99 -0.20
C ALA A 9 22.19 48.62 0.49
N VAL A 10 21.31 47.76 -0.05
CA VAL A 10 21.72 46.44 -0.59
C VAL A 10 20.82 46.08 -1.80
N LEU A 11 21.42 46.21 -2.98
CA LEU A 11 21.32 45.36 -4.17
C LEU A 11 19.96 44.81 -4.64
N CYS A 12 19.49 45.37 -5.76
CA CYS A 12 19.14 44.57 -6.93
C CYS A 12 20.28 43.61 -7.27
N THR A 13 19.99 42.32 -7.43
CA THR A 13 20.39 41.44 -8.56
C THR A 13 20.11 40.00 -8.14
N PHE A 14 19.04 39.39 -8.64
CA PHE A 14 19.11 38.05 -9.26
C PHE A 14 17.80 37.83 -10.03
N PHE A 15 17.81 38.38 -11.24
CA PHE A 15 17.07 37.87 -12.37
C PHE A 15 17.25 36.34 -12.47
N LEU A 16 16.20 35.65 -12.91
CA LEU A 16 16.24 34.39 -13.67
C LEU A 16 16.68 33.12 -12.94
N LEU A 17 15.71 32.47 -12.29
CA LEU A 17 15.43 31.03 -12.47
C LEU A 17 13.89 30.93 -12.41
N LEU A 18 13.11 30.88 -13.49
CA LEU A 18 13.06 29.75 -14.42
C LEU A 18 13.41 28.43 -13.73
N GLY A 19 12.64 28.09 -12.69
CA GLY A 19 12.33 26.71 -12.33
C GLY A 19 11.09 26.25 -13.08
N CYS A 20 11.14 26.23 -14.42
CA CYS A 20 10.33 25.26 -15.16
C CYS A 20 10.80 23.88 -14.72
N GLY A 21 9.86 23.07 -14.24
CA GLY A 21 10.03 21.62 -14.17
C GLY A 21 11.03 21.14 -13.13
N GLU A 22 10.58 21.00 -11.88
CA GLU A 22 10.78 19.70 -11.26
C GLU A 22 9.55 18.88 -11.63
N SER A 23 9.68 18.21 -12.76
CA SER A 23 8.91 17.01 -13.03
C SER A 23 8.98 16.13 -11.79
N LYS A 24 7.82 15.62 -11.34
CA LYS A 24 7.77 14.39 -10.56
C LYS A 24 8.30 13.25 -11.44
N THR A 25 9.60 13.25 -11.65
CA THR A 25 10.41 12.22 -12.28
C THR A 25 11.42 11.88 -11.19
N SER A 26 11.31 10.77 -10.49
CA SER A 26 10.81 9.46 -10.83
C SER A 26 9.85 8.99 -9.76
N MET A 27 8.72 8.41 -10.17
CA MET A 27 8.01 7.40 -9.40
C MET A 27 9.06 6.51 -8.72
N ASP A 28 9.05 6.41 -7.39
CA ASP A 28 9.97 5.50 -6.66
C ASP A 28 9.42 4.09 -6.81
N GLN A 29 9.38 3.66 -8.07
CA GLN A 29 8.87 2.38 -8.56
C GLN A 29 9.41 1.26 -7.69
N ARG A 30 10.69 1.31 -7.36
CA ARG A 30 11.37 0.23 -6.64
C ARG A 30 10.75 -0.10 -5.29
N THR A 31 10.17 0.89 -4.62
CA THR A 31 9.71 0.74 -3.23
C THR A 31 8.25 0.29 -3.16
N TYR A 32 7.37 0.83 -4.01
CA TYR A 32 5.95 0.40 -4.01
C TYR A 32 5.72 -0.91 -4.76
N TYR A 33 6.43 -1.19 -5.88
CA TYR A 33 6.41 -2.52 -6.51
C TYR A 33 6.95 -3.59 -5.55
N GLY A 34 7.96 -3.24 -4.73
CA GLY A 34 8.48 -4.12 -3.69
C GLY A 34 7.40 -4.48 -2.66
N ALA A 35 6.71 -3.48 -2.11
CA ALA A 35 5.61 -3.71 -1.18
C ALA A 35 4.45 -4.48 -1.82
N PHE A 36 4.09 -4.19 -3.08
CA PHE A 36 3.07 -4.94 -3.82
C PHE A 36 3.45 -6.41 -4.01
N ASN A 37 4.70 -6.70 -4.34
CA ASN A 37 5.18 -8.08 -4.45
C ASN A 37 5.11 -8.81 -3.10
N SER A 38 5.42 -8.14 -1.98
CA SER A 38 5.24 -8.72 -0.65
C SER A 38 3.78 -9.05 -0.33
N ILE A 39 2.84 -8.17 -0.71
CA ILE A 39 1.40 -8.45 -0.59
C ILE A 39 1.03 -9.69 -1.40
N LYS A 40 1.45 -9.75 -2.67
CA LYS A 40 1.18 -10.89 -3.55
C LYS A 40 1.70 -12.19 -2.96
N THR A 41 2.95 -12.21 -2.50
CA THR A 41 3.52 -13.41 -1.85
C THR A 41 2.71 -13.83 -0.64
N ALA A 42 2.35 -12.90 0.25
CA ALA A 42 1.54 -13.22 1.41
C ALA A 42 0.15 -13.78 1.02
N VAL A 43 -0.49 -13.27 -0.04
CA VAL A 43 -1.76 -13.82 -0.55
C VAL A 43 -1.59 -15.20 -1.18
N ASP A 44 -0.52 -15.41 -1.95
CA ASP A 44 -0.22 -16.71 -2.53
C ASP A 44 0.06 -17.76 -1.42
N ASP A 45 0.72 -17.36 -0.34
CA ASP A 45 0.96 -18.22 0.83
C ASP A 45 -0.34 -18.53 1.59
N MET A 46 -1.23 -17.54 1.81
CA MET A 46 -2.59 -17.79 2.34
C MET A 46 -3.35 -18.81 1.50
N LYS A 47 -3.32 -18.64 0.18
CA LYS A 47 -3.98 -19.55 -0.76
C LYS A 47 -3.38 -20.94 -0.67
N TYR A 48 -2.06 -21.06 -0.65
CA TYR A 48 -1.40 -22.35 -0.54
C TYR A 48 -1.83 -23.10 0.73
N GLU A 49 -1.80 -22.42 1.88
CA GLU A 49 -2.15 -23.00 3.18
C GLU A 49 -3.63 -23.45 3.23
N VAL A 50 -4.56 -22.57 2.86
CA VAL A 50 -6.00 -22.81 3.00
C VAL A 50 -6.54 -23.82 1.96
N PHE A 51 -5.89 -23.93 0.81
CA PHE A 51 -6.25 -24.90 -0.23
C PHE A 51 -5.46 -26.21 -0.15
N ALA A 52 -4.47 -26.32 0.73
CA ALA A 52 -3.76 -27.57 0.95
C ALA A 52 -4.72 -28.68 1.43
N GLU A 53 -4.50 -29.91 0.97
CA GLU A 53 -5.20 -31.09 1.49
C GLU A 53 -4.91 -31.31 2.98
N THR A 54 -3.78 -30.77 3.46
CA THR A 54 -3.29 -30.88 4.84
C THR A 54 -3.62 -29.65 5.70
N TYR A 55 -4.55 -28.80 5.28
CA TYR A 55 -4.95 -27.61 6.04
C TYR A 55 -5.26 -27.94 7.51
N ASP A 56 -4.60 -27.24 8.44
CA ASP A 56 -4.86 -27.33 9.88
C ASP A 56 -5.64 -26.09 10.35
N PRO A 57 -6.91 -26.20 10.78
CA PRO A 57 -7.69 -25.06 11.25
C PRO A 57 -7.14 -24.41 12.51
N ARG A 58 -6.16 -25.01 13.19
CA ARG A 58 -5.48 -24.43 14.35
C ARG A 58 -4.35 -23.47 13.97
N VAL A 59 -3.94 -23.46 12.71
CA VAL A 59 -2.94 -22.55 12.17
C VAL A 59 -3.66 -21.33 11.63
N GLU A 60 -3.19 -20.15 12.04
CA GLU A 60 -3.71 -18.88 11.55
C GLU A 60 -3.44 -18.78 10.05
N PRO A 61 -4.47 -18.51 9.22
CA PRO A 61 -4.32 -18.55 7.78
C PRO A 61 -3.60 -17.32 7.24
N VAL A 62 -3.60 -16.19 7.95
CA VAL A 62 -3.00 -14.92 7.52
C VAL A 62 -1.52 -14.87 7.92
N PRO A 63 -0.57 -14.67 6.98
CA PRO A 63 0.83 -14.45 7.30
C PRO A 63 1.02 -13.15 8.08
N ALA A 64 1.91 -13.17 9.08
CA ALA A 64 2.19 -12.03 9.95
C ALA A 64 2.64 -10.77 9.18
N GLU A 65 3.27 -10.95 8.02
CA GLU A 65 3.74 -9.89 7.15
C GLU A 65 2.64 -9.23 6.32
N TYR A 66 1.46 -9.86 6.16
CA TYR A 66 0.41 -9.41 5.24
C TYR A 66 -0.01 -7.96 5.51
N GLY A 67 -0.57 -7.67 6.70
CA GLY A 67 -1.03 -6.33 7.04
C GLY A 67 0.11 -5.31 7.03
N SER A 68 1.33 -5.73 7.38
CA SER A 68 2.52 -4.87 7.34
C SER A 68 2.91 -4.48 5.91
N ALA A 69 2.78 -5.39 4.95
CA ALA A 69 3.06 -5.18 3.54
C ALA A 69 2.01 -4.27 2.90
N VAL A 70 0.72 -4.50 3.20
CA VAL A 70 -0.37 -3.62 2.74
C VAL A 70 -0.20 -2.20 3.28
N ALA A 71 0.10 -2.07 4.58
CA ALA A 71 0.34 -0.76 5.18
C ALA A 71 1.60 -0.08 4.60
N ALA A 72 2.65 -0.83 4.27
CA ALA A 72 3.83 -0.28 3.60
C ALA A 72 3.52 0.23 2.19
N PHE A 73 2.70 -0.52 1.44
CA PHE A 73 2.22 -0.11 0.12
C PHE A 73 1.40 1.19 0.18
N MET A 74 0.45 1.28 1.11
CA MET A 74 -0.39 2.48 1.28
C MET A 74 0.38 3.72 1.77
N ARG A 75 1.48 3.54 2.51
CA ARG A 75 2.34 4.65 2.95
C ARG A 75 3.21 5.22 1.84
N ASN A 76 3.31 4.57 0.69
CA ASN A 76 4.09 5.09 -0.43
C ASN A 76 3.40 6.33 -1.04
N ASP A 77 4.18 7.38 -1.28
CA ASP A 77 3.66 8.65 -1.82
C ASP A 77 3.07 8.53 -3.24
N ASP A 78 3.49 7.53 -4.02
CA ASP A 78 2.95 7.23 -5.35
C ASP A 78 1.61 6.47 -5.28
N VAL A 79 1.28 5.85 -4.14
CA VAL A 79 0.02 5.14 -3.91
C VAL A 79 -1.00 6.07 -3.25
N LYS A 80 -0.55 6.92 -2.33
CA LYS A 80 -1.42 7.80 -1.55
C LYS A 80 -2.24 8.76 -2.40
N GLY A 81 -3.54 8.82 -2.14
CA GLY A 81 -4.51 9.63 -2.89
C GLY A 81 -4.83 9.10 -4.28
N THR A 82 -4.33 7.91 -4.65
CA THR A 82 -4.65 7.24 -5.92
C THR A 82 -5.72 6.15 -5.71
N PRO A 83 -6.36 5.64 -6.78
CA PRO A 83 -7.24 4.49 -6.67
C PRO A 83 -6.58 3.26 -6.03
N LEU A 84 -5.26 3.09 -6.15
CA LEU A 84 -4.53 1.97 -5.54
C LEU A 84 -4.62 1.96 -4.02
N GLU A 85 -4.69 3.13 -3.37
CA GLU A 85 -4.85 3.20 -1.90
C GLU A 85 -6.20 2.61 -1.47
N ALA A 86 -7.27 2.89 -2.21
CA ALA A 86 -8.59 2.34 -1.93
C ALA A 86 -8.65 0.83 -2.20
N GLU A 87 -8.02 0.35 -3.27
CA GLU A 87 -7.92 -1.09 -3.54
C GLU A 87 -7.08 -1.81 -2.48
N ALA A 88 -6.01 -1.19 -1.98
CA ALA A 88 -5.22 -1.72 -0.87
C ALA A 88 -6.00 -1.74 0.45
N GLN A 89 -6.88 -0.77 0.69
CA GLN A 89 -7.76 -0.79 1.87
C GLN A 89 -8.70 -2.01 1.85
N LYS A 90 -9.23 -2.39 0.69
CA LYS A 90 -10.06 -3.61 0.56
C LYS A 90 -9.31 -4.88 0.96
N LEU A 91 -7.98 -4.93 0.76
CA LEU A 91 -7.16 -6.04 1.22
C LEU A 91 -7.07 -6.10 2.75
N LEU A 92 -6.94 -4.96 3.44
CA LEU A 92 -7.01 -4.91 4.91
C LEU A 92 -8.40 -5.32 5.44
N ASP A 93 -9.46 -4.87 4.76
CA ASP A 93 -10.83 -5.27 5.13
C ASP A 93 -11.01 -6.79 4.93
N LYS A 94 -10.41 -7.35 3.89
CA LYS A 94 -10.44 -8.80 3.62
C LYS A 94 -9.63 -9.61 4.64
N GLU A 95 -8.49 -9.10 5.10
CA GLU A 95 -7.73 -9.69 6.21
C GLU A 95 -8.59 -9.82 7.46
N GLN A 96 -9.31 -8.75 7.81
CA GLN A 96 -10.22 -8.77 8.96
C GLN A 96 -11.32 -9.81 8.79
N GLU A 97 -11.94 -9.88 7.61
CA GLU A 97 -12.96 -10.89 7.31
C GLU A 97 -12.41 -12.33 7.40
N ILE A 98 -11.23 -12.59 6.84
CA ILE A 98 -10.55 -13.89 6.92
C ILE A 98 -10.34 -14.28 8.38
N MET A 99 -9.88 -13.34 9.21
CA MET A 99 -9.64 -13.56 10.64
C MET A 99 -10.94 -13.75 11.42
N GLU A 100 -12.02 -13.06 11.05
CA GLU A 100 -13.35 -13.27 11.62
C GLU A 100 -13.89 -14.66 11.29
N ILE A 101 -13.75 -15.11 10.05
CA ILE A 101 -14.14 -16.47 9.63
C ILE A 101 -13.33 -17.51 10.41
N TRP A 102 -12.01 -17.35 10.48
CA TRP A 102 -11.13 -18.31 11.16
C TRP A 102 -11.42 -18.44 12.66
N ASN A 103 -11.69 -17.33 13.35
CA ASN A 103 -11.99 -17.33 14.78
C ASN A 103 -13.46 -17.68 15.11
N SER A 104 -14.33 -17.75 14.11
CA SER A 104 -15.76 -17.97 14.32
C SER A 104 -16.08 -19.45 14.57
N PRO A 105 -16.96 -19.78 15.53
CA PRO A 105 -17.48 -21.14 15.69
C PRO A 105 -18.29 -21.62 14.47
N ASP A 106 -18.80 -20.69 13.66
CA ASP A 106 -19.53 -20.97 12.40
C ASP A 106 -18.63 -20.79 11.16
N GLY A 107 -17.33 -20.61 11.37
CA GLY A 107 -16.31 -20.59 10.34
C GLY A 107 -16.19 -21.96 9.68
N THR A 108 -16.23 -22.00 8.35
CA THR A 108 -15.98 -23.23 7.60
C THR A 108 -14.84 -23.02 6.62
N ILE A 109 -14.17 -24.11 6.25
CA ILE A 109 -13.07 -24.06 5.29
C ILE A 109 -13.53 -23.53 3.92
N GLU A 110 -14.79 -23.77 3.54
CA GLU A 110 -15.37 -23.23 2.31
C GLU A 110 -15.50 -21.71 2.35
N LYS A 111 -15.98 -21.15 3.48
CA LYS A 111 -16.04 -19.69 3.67
C LYS A 111 -14.64 -19.08 3.67
N LEU A 112 -13.68 -19.73 4.34
CA LEU A 112 -12.30 -19.26 4.40
C LEU A 112 -11.65 -19.26 3.00
N ARG A 113 -11.83 -20.34 2.24
CA ARG A 113 -11.37 -20.44 0.84
C ARG A 113 -11.99 -19.38 -0.06
N ALA A 114 -13.29 -19.09 0.11
CA ALA A 114 -13.95 -18.04 -0.64
C ALA A 114 -13.34 -16.65 -0.33
N ALA A 115 -13.18 -16.32 0.96
CA ALA A 115 -12.58 -15.04 1.36
C ALA A 115 -11.12 -14.90 0.90
N VAL A 116 -10.31 -15.96 1.01
CA VAL A 116 -8.94 -15.97 0.48
C VAL A 116 -8.93 -15.82 -1.05
N GLN A 117 -9.85 -16.46 -1.77
CA GLN A 117 -9.94 -16.31 -3.22
C GLN A 117 -10.33 -14.87 -3.61
N GLU A 118 -11.19 -14.20 -2.84
CA GLU A 118 -11.49 -12.78 -3.06
C GLU A 118 -10.25 -11.89 -2.83
N ALA A 119 -9.38 -12.21 -1.86
CA ALA A 119 -8.10 -11.53 -1.69
C ALA A 119 -7.16 -11.74 -2.89
N VAL A 120 -7.12 -12.96 -3.46
CA VAL A 120 -6.37 -13.29 -4.68
C VAL A 120 -6.89 -12.46 -5.86
N ASP A 121 -8.20 -12.44 -6.06
CA ASP A 121 -8.83 -11.69 -7.16
C ASP A 121 -8.57 -10.18 -7.03
N GLN A 122 -8.56 -9.67 -5.79
CA GLN A 122 -8.22 -8.27 -5.48
C GLN A 122 -6.76 -7.94 -5.80
N VAL A 123 -5.80 -8.83 -5.49
CA VAL A 123 -4.39 -8.66 -5.87
C VAL A 123 -4.22 -8.69 -7.40
N GLU A 124 -4.86 -9.61 -8.10
CA GLU A 124 -4.80 -9.66 -9.57
C GLU A 124 -5.44 -8.41 -10.19
N HIS A 125 -6.52 -7.87 -9.62
CA HIS A 125 -7.07 -6.59 -10.05
C HIS A 125 -6.05 -5.46 -9.87
N MET A 126 -5.47 -5.31 -8.67
CA MET A 126 -4.46 -4.29 -8.39
C MET A 126 -3.24 -4.41 -9.30
N LYS A 127 -2.82 -5.62 -9.66
CA LYS A 127 -1.71 -5.85 -10.57
C LYS A 127 -1.93 -5.16 -11.92
N THR A 128 -3.15 -5.19 -12.47
CA THR A 128 -3.51 -4.50 -13.73
C THR A 128 -3.45 -2.98 -13.65
N MET A 129 -3.39 -2.42 -12.45
CA MET A 129 -3.27 -0.98 -12.20
C MET A 129 -1.83 -0.56 -11.90
N VAL A 130 -1.00 -1.52 -11.50
CA VAL A 130 0.40 -1.35 -11.10
C VAL A 130 1.35 -1.63 -12.29
N GLU A 131 1.03 -2.58 -13.17
CA GLU A 131 1.76 -2.97 -14.39
C GLU A 131 1.17 -2.33 -15.66
#